data_AF-A0A1S3ZTE1-F1
#
_entry.id   AF-A0A1S3ZTE1-F1
#
_cell.length_a   1.000
_cell.length_b   1.000
_cell.length_c   1.000
_cell.angle_alpha   90.00
_cell.angle_beta   90.00
_cell.angle_gamma   90.00
#
_symmetry.space_group_name_H-M   'P 1'
#
loop_
_entity.id
_entity.type
_entity.pdbx_description
1 polymer ?
#
loop_
_entity_poly.entity_id
_entity_poly.type
_entity_poly.pdbx_seq_one_letter_code
_entity_poly.pdbx_strand_id
1 'polypeptide(L)'
;MVAALTNESATSKSVYFAHCTSEMIFITHLLSEGPEKLAGPLLADTYVTLLKGRNAWYGQKLAKGEISLDMGDSIKGKGMIQGVSAVKGFYELLSQSSLNVYHPDENKHVAPVELCPLLKTLHKILIVREVSSEAILQALRDETMNDPRDRIEIAQTHAFYKPSLLGQ
;
A
#
# COMPACT_ATOMS: atom_id res chain seq x y z
N MET A 1 -6.31 0.21 10.72
CA MET A 1 -5.98 -1.16 11.15
C MET A 1 -4.89 -1.15 12.20
N VAL A 2 -3.65 -0.80 11.83
CA VAL A 2 -2.48 -0.73 12.75
C VAL A 2 -2.76 0.01 14.05
N ALA A 3 -3.36 1.20 13.97
CA ALA A 3 -3.70 2.01 15.15
C ALA A 3 -4.56 1.25 16.18
N ALA A 4 -5.60 0.53 15.73
CA ALA A 4 -6.44 -0.27 16.63
C ALA A 4 -5.70 -1.51 17.16
N LEU A 5 -5.00 -2.24 16.31
CA LEU A 5 -4.30 -3.48 16.69
C LEU A 5 -3.13 -3.26 17.65
N THR A 6 -2.57 -2.04 17.68
CA THR A 6 -1.40 -1.69 18.49
C THR A 6 -1.75 -0.74 19.64
N ASN A 7 -3.04 -0.59 19.95
CA ASN A 7 -3.54 0.32 20.97
C ASN A 7 -2.96 1.74 20.82
N GLU A 8 -3.06 2.29 19.61
CA GLU A 8 -2.62 3.63 19.24
C GLU A 8 -1.10 3.90 19.38
N SER A 9 -0.27 2.85 19.39
CA SER A 9 1.20 2.95 19.41
C SER A 9 1.72 3.93 18.35
N ALA A 10 2.37 5.00 18.82
CA ALA A 10 2.98 5.99 17.93
C ALA A 10 4.07 5.35 17.07
N THR A 11 4.94 4.53 17.66
CA THR A 11 6.02 3.82 16.95
C THR A 11 5.48 2.94 15.83
N SER A 12 4.46 2.13 16.09
CA SER A 12 3.88 1.24 15.07
C SER A 12 3.23 2.02 13.93
N LYS A 13 2.58 3.15 14.24
CA LYS A 13 2.02 4.07 13.23
C LYS A 13 3.12 4.72 12.40
N SER A 14 4.23 5.12 13.00
CA SER A 14 5.38 5.69 12.29
C SER A 14 6.05 4.69 11.35
N VAL A 15 6.24 3.44 11.79
CA VAL A 15 6.78 2.37 10.94
C VAL A 15 5.83 2.10 9.75
N TYR A 16 4.53 1.94 10.03
CA TYR A 16 3.54 1.77 8.96
C TYR A 16 3.51 2.94 7.98
N PHE A 17 3.64 4.18 8.48
CA PHE A 17 3.72 5.37 7.64
C PHE A 17 4.94 5.32 6.72
N ALA A 18 6.14 5.02 7.23
CA ALA A 18 7.36 4.96 6.43
C ALA A 18 7.28 3.90 5.30
N HIS A 19 6.76 2.70 5.60
CA HIS A 19 6.58 1.67 4.58
C HIS A 19 5.50 2.03 3.56
N CYS A 20 4.35 2.56 4.00
CA CYS A 20 3.28 2.98 3.10
C CYS A 20 3.75 4.10 2.16
N THR A 21 4.44 5.09 2.72
CA THR A 21 5.02 6.21 1.97
C THR A 21 6.02 5.75 0.91
N SER A 22 6.94 4.86 1.26
CA SER A 22 7.94 4.38 0.29
C SER A 22 7.29 3.55 -0.83
N GLU A 23 6.27 2.73 -0.55
CA GLU A 23 5.49 2.06 -1.61
C GLU A 23 4.79 3.06 -2.52
N MET A 24 4.17 4.09 -1.95
CA MET A 24 3.51 5.13 -2.71
C MET A 24 4.47 5.94 -3.58
N ILE A 25 5.67 6.25 -3.08
CA ILE A 25 6.73 6.91 -3.85
C ILE A 25 7.16 6.02 -5.02
N PHE A 26 7.42 4.74 -4.77
CA PHE A 26 7.80 3.78 -5.79
C PHE A 26 6.75 3.64 -6.90
N ILE A 27 5.48 3.47 -6.52
CA ILE A 27 4.35 3.43 -7.47
C ILE A 27 4.25 4.73 -8.27
N THR A 28 4.48 5.87 -7.63
CA THR A 28 4.43 7.18 -8.30
C THR A 28 5.52 7.31 -9.36
N HIS A 29 6.74 6.86 -9.07
CA HIS A 29 7.84 6.84 -10.05
C HIS A 29 7.54 5.91 -11.24
N LEU A 30 6.79 4.84 -11.01
CA LEU A 30 6.37 3.91 -12.06
C LEU A 30 5.26 4.47 -12.96
N LEU A 31 4.39 5.33 -12.44
CA LEU A 31 3.17 5.73 -13.15
C LEU A 31 3.15 7.20 -13.58
N SER A 32 4.10 8.01 -13.14
CA SER A 32 4.13 9.46 -13.42
C SER A 32 5.34 9.89 -14.24
N GLU A 33 5.13 10.81 -15.18
CA GLU A 33 6.20 11.46 -15.96
C GLU A 33 7.04 12.43 -15.11
N GLY A 34 6.46 12.96 -14.02
CA GLY A 34 7.10 13.93 -13.14
C GLY A 34 6.85 13.59 -11.67
N PRO A 35 7.36 12.45 -11.17
CA PRO A 35 7.06 11.95 -9.83
C PRO A 35 7.47 12.94 -8.73
N GLU A 36 8.52 13.73 -8.96
CA GLU A 36 9.01 14.76 -8.04
C GLU A 36 7.95 15.80 -7.66
N LYS A 37 7.08 16.14 -8.63
CA LYS A 37 6.00 17.13 -8.43
C LYS A 37 4.90 16.60 -7.52
N LEU A 38 4.78 15.28 -7.40
CA LEU A 38 3.76 14.61 -6.62
C LEU A 38 4.26 14.26 -5.21
N ALA A 39 5.56 14.07 -5.00
CA ALA A 39 6.11 13.61 -3.72
C ALA A 39 5.63 14.42 -2.50
N GLY A 40 5.72 15.76 -2.55
CA GLY A 40 5.27 16.63 -1.45
C GLY A 40 3.75 16.56 -1.18
N PRO A 41 2.89 16.83 -2.18
CA PRO A 41 1.44 16.69 -2.03
C PRO A 41 0.99 15.30 -1.59
N LEU A 42 1.63 14.26 -2.12
CA LEU A 42 1.28 12.86 -1.88
C LEU A 42 1.65 12.44 -0.45
N LEU A 43 2.79 12.89 0.08
CA LEU A 43 3.13 12.74 1.50
C LEU A 43 2.10 13.38 2.43
N ALA A 44 1.72 14.63 2.13
CA ALA A 44 0.74 15.37 2.94
C ALA A 44 -0.64 14.69 2.92
N ASP A 45 -1.11 14.28 1.75
CA ASP A 45 -2.40 13.60 1.60
C ASP A 45 -2.39 12.19 2.23
N THR A 46 -1.29 11.45 2.09
CA THR A 46 -1.10 10.14 2.74
C THR A 46 -1.19 10.29 4.26
N TYR A 47 -0.51 11.28 4.82
CA TYR A 47 -0.56 11.54 6.26
C TYR A 47 -1.98 11.85 6.73
N VAL A 48 -2.69 12.74 6.02
CA VAL A 48 -4.07 13.10 6.35
C VAL A 48 -5.02 11.90 6.25
N THR A 49 -4.90 11.10 5.18
CA THR A 49 -5.74 9.92 4.92
C THR A 49 -5.50 8.79 5.91
N LEU A 50 -4.27 8.65 6.43
CA LEU A 50 -3.95 7.66 7.45
C LEU A 50 -4.53 8.01 8.83
N LEU A 51 -4.70 9.30 9.11
CA LEU A 51 -5.24 9.77 10.38
C LEU A 51 -6.77 9.78 10.42
N LYS A 52 -7.44 10.02 9.29
CA LYS A 52 -8.89 10.22 9.23
C LYS A 52 -9.48 9.85 7.88
N GLY A 53 -10.80 9.69 7.85
CA GLY A 53 -11.56 9.42 6.63
C GLY A 53 -12.21 8.05 6.62
N ARG A 54 -12.80 7.70 5.47
CA ARG A 54 -13.57 6.45 5.31
C ARG A 54 -12.69 5.21 5.40
N ASN A 55 -11.52 5.23 4.75
CA ASN A 55 -10.57 4.11 4.75
C ASN A 55 -9.97 3.86 6.14
N ALA A 56 -9.52 4.92 6.82
CA ALA A 56 -9.00 4.83 8.19
C ALA A 56 -10.05 4.29 9.17
N TRP A 57 -11.29 4.81 9.09
CA TRP A 57 -12.42 4.33 9.87
C TRP A 57 -12.70 2.85 9.60
N TYR A 58 -12.77 2.44 8.33
CA TYR A 58 -13.06 1.06 7.95
C TYR A 58 -12.01 0.10 8.50
N GLY A 59 -10.72 0.41 8.30
CA GLY A 59 -9.64 -0.39 8.84
C GLY A 59 -9.58 -0.41 10.37
N GLN A 60 -10.10 0.63 11.06
CA GLN A 60 -10.22 0.64 12.52
C GLN A 60 -11.34 -0.30 12.99
N LYS A 61 -12.50 -0.23 12.35
CA LYS A 61 -13.67 -1.06 12.68
C LYS A 61 -13.42 -2.55 12.41
N LEU A 62 -12.76 -2.87 11.29
CA LEU A 62 -12.32 -4.24 11.00
C LEU A 62 -11.39 -4.78 12.09
N ALA A 63 -10.35 -4.02 12.44
CA ALA A 63 -9.37 -4.43 13.45
C ALA A 63 -9.96 -4.62 14.85
N LYS A 64 -11.08 -3.96 15.16
CA LYS A 64 -11.80 -4.11 16.43
C LYS A 64 -12.88 -5.21 16.39
N GLY A 65 -13.07 -5.86 15.24
CA GLY A 65 -14.16 -6.83 15.03
C GLY A 65 -15.56 -6.20 15.03
N GLU A 66 -15.66 -4.88 14.89
CA GLU A 66 -16.95 -4.16 14.90
C GLU A 66 -17.71 -4.24 13.56
N ILE A 67 -16.99 -4.53 12.48
CA ILE A 67 -17.55 -4.85 11.16
C ILE A 67 -16.78 -6.05 10.58
N SER A 68 -17.39 -6.73 9.60
CA SER A 68 -16.74 -7.84 8.88
C SER A 68 -16.56 -7.51 7.40
N LEU A 69 -15.64 -8.23 6.75
CA LEU A 69 -15.41 -8.12 5.30
C LEU A 69 -16.64 -8.56 4.47
N ASP A 70 -17.54 -9.37 5.05
CA ASP A 70 -18.79 -9.80 4.40
C ASP A 70 -19.79 -8.65 4.20
N MET A 71 -19.62 -7.56 4.95
CA MET A 71 -20.41 -6.34 4.75
C MET A 71 -20.03 -5.59 3.47
N GLY A 72 -18.97 -6.02 2.78
CA GLY A 72 -18.48 -5.40 1.55
C GLY A 72 -17.76 -4.07 1.78
N ASP A 73 -17.54 -3.33 0.69
CA ASP A 73 -16.87 -2.03 0.67
C ASP A 73 -17.86 -0.85 0.62
N SER A 74 -19.18 -1.10 0.59
CA SER A 74 -20.20 -0.05 0.69
C SER A 74 -20.97 -0.17 1.99
N ILE A 75 -20.64 0.69 2.96
CA ILE A 75 -21.20 0.62 4.31
C ILE A 75 -22.36 1.61 4.45
N LYS A 76 -23.53 1.10 4.86
CA LYS A 76 -24.73 1.92 5.10
C LYS A 76 -24.40 3.08 6.05
N GLY A 77 -24.70 4.31 5.62
CA GLY A 77 -24.42 5.53 6.40
C GLY A 77 -22.97 6.04 6.32
N LYS A 78 -22.04 5.30 5.70
CA LYS A 78 -20.64 5.73 5.46
C LYS A 78 -20.30 5.87 3.98
N GLY A 79 -21.01 5.13 3.11
CA GLY A 79 -20.79 5.07 1.67
C GLY A 79 -19.67 4.10 1.27
N MET A 80 -19.23 4.21 0.02
CA MET A 80 -18.16 3.39 -0.54
C MET A 80 -16.79 3.69 0.08
N ILE A 81 -16.08 2.63 0.45
CA ILE A 81 -14.71 2.63 0.98
C ILE A 81 -13.77 2.41 -0.20
N GLN A 82 -13.45 3.51 -0.90
CA GLN A 82 -12.65 3.48 -2.13
C GLN A 82 -11.27 2.83 -1.94
N GLY A 83 -10.73 2.82 -0.72
CA GLY A 83 -9.47 2.16 -0.41
C GLY A 83 -9.49 0.65 -0.69
N VAL A 84 -10.64 -0.03 -0.55
CA VAL A 84 -10.75 -1.46 -0.84
C VAL A 84 -10.61 -1.70 -2.34
N SER A 85 -11.35 -0.95 -3.17
CA SER A 85 -11.25 -1.06 -4.62
C SER A 85 -9.87 -0.64 -5.14
N ALA A 86 -9.24 0.37 -4.52
CA ALA A 86 -7.90 0.80 -4.86
C ALA A 86 -6.85 -0.29 -4.59
N VAL A 87 -6.93 -1.00 -3.46
CA VAL A 87 -6.03 -2.12 -3.15
C VAL A 87 -6.09 -3.19 -4.25
N LYS A 88 -7.29 -3.56 -4.70
CA LYS A 88 -7.45 -4.50 -5.81
C LYS A 88 -6.82 -3.97 -7.10
N GLY A 89 -7.19 -2.76 -7.52
CA GLY A 89 -6.71 -2.18 -8.78
C GLY A 89 -5.19 -2.02 -8.82
N PHE A 90 -4.56 -1.52 -7.76
CA PHE A 90 -3.11 -1.40 -7.70
C PHE A 90 -2.41 -2.77 -7.63
N TYR A 91 -2.95 -3.74 -6.89
CA TYR A 91 -2.38 -5.08 -6.86
C TYR A 91 -2.38 -5.71 -8.26
N GLU A 92 -3.51 -5.65 -8.97
CA GLU A 92 -3.64 -6.19 -10.33
C GLU A 92 -2.71 -5.47 -11.33
N LEU A 93 -2.68 -4.14 -11.29
CA LEU A 93 -1.80 -3.33 -12.13
C LEU A 93 -0.34 -3.71 -11.91
N LEU A 94 0.14 -3.68 -10.67
CA LEU A 94 1.55 -3.92 -10.32
C LEU A 94 1.97 -5.39 -10.43
N SER A 95 1.04 -6.31 -10.64
CA SER A 95 1.30 -7.72 -10.90
C SER A 95 1.57 -8.02 -12.38
N GLN A 96 1.38 -7.05 -13.29
CA GLN A 96 1.58 -7.27 -14.71
C GLN A 96 3.05 -7.50 -15.05
N SER A 97 3.36 -8.57 -15.79
CA SER A 97 4.74 -8.91 -16.18
C SER A 97 5.42 -7.85 -17.04
N SER A 98 4.64 -7.07 -17.80
CA SER A 98 5.11 -5.91 -18.58
C SER A 98 5.74 -4.82 -17.70
N LEU A 99 5.51 -4.88 -16.39
CA LEU A 99 6.03 -3.95 -15.40
C LEU A 99 7.26 -4.44 -14.67
N ASN A 100 7.75 -5.65 -14.94
CA ASN A 100 8.83 -6.20 -14.15
C ASN A 100 10.04 -5.25 -14.09
N VAL A 101 10.52 -5.04 -12.87
CA VAL A 101 11.66 -4.19 -12.55
C VAL A 101 12.83 -5.05 -12.12
N TYR A 102 14.05 -4.58 -12.38
CA TYR A 102 15.24 -5.28 -11.94
C TYR A 102 15.43 -5.04 -10.43
N HIS A 103 15.44 -6.12 -9.65
CA HIS A 103 15.77 -6.08 -8.23
C HIS A 103 17.29 -6.25 -8.10
N PRO A 104 18.02 -5.23 -7.60
CA PRO A 104 19.48 -5.27 -7.52
C PRO A 104 19.99 -6.39 -6.61
N ASP A 105 19.40 -6.55 -5.41
CA ASP A 105 19.87 -7.55 -4.45
C ASP A 105 19.57 -8.99 -4.87
N GLU A 106 18.39 -9.23 -5.46
CA GLU A 106 18.00 -10.57 -5.94
C GLU A 106 18.53 -10.88 -7.36
N ASN A 107 19.19 -9.91 -8.02
CA ASN A 107 19.71 -10.00 -9.37
C ASN A 107 18.71 -10.61 -10.38
N LYS A 108 17.43 -10.21 -10.30
CA LYS A 108 16.37 -10.75 -11.16
C LYS A 108 15.28 -9.72 -11.42
N HIS A 109 14.51 -9.94 -12.49
CA HIS A 109 13.33 -9.16 -12.78
C HIS A 109 12.13 -9.66 -11.96
N VAL A 110 11.52 -8.77 -11.18
CA VAL A 110 10.35 -9.05 -10.33
C VAL A 110 9.19 -8.13 -10.69
N ALA A 111 7.97 -8.60 -10.49
CA ALA A 111 6.80 -7.73 -10.60
C ALA A 111 6.87 -6.62 -9.53
N PRO A 112 6.52 -5.36 -9.84
CA PRO A 112 6.55 -4.27 -8.88
C PRO A 112 5.78 -4.57 -7.58
N VAL A 113 4.71 -5.36 -7.66
CA VAL A 113 3.93 -5.76 -6.49
C VAL A 113 4.78 -6.50 -5.45
N GLU A 114 5.82 -7.23 -5.87
CA GLU A 114 6.75 -7.92 -4.97
C GLU A 114 7.55 -6.94 -4.09
N LEU A 115 7.74 -5.71 -4.59
CA LEU A 115 8.36 -4.62 -3.84
C LEU A 115 7.35 -3.84 -3.00
N CYS A 116 6.05 -4.19 -3.02
CA CYS A 116 4.97 -3.54 -2.27
C CYS A 116 4.31 -4.49 -1.25
N PRO A 117 5.04 -4.92 -0.21
CA PRO A 117 4.59 -5.92 0.76
C PRO A 117 3.37 -5.51 1.60
N LEU A 118 3.17 -4.21 1.89
CA LEU A 118 1.94 -3.74 2.54
C LEU A 118 0.75 -3.84 1.60
N LEU A 119 0.89 -3.41 0.34
CA LEU A 119 -0.17 -3.62 -0.66
C LEU A 119 -0.52 -5.10 -0.81
N LYS A 120 0.49 -5.99 -0.91
CA LYS A 120 0.28 -7.46 -0.96
C LYS A 120 -0.49 -7.96 0.25
N THR A 121 -0.10 -7.51 1.44
CA THR A 121 -0.75 -7.91 2.69
C THR A 121 -2.19 -7.40 2.77
N LEU A 122 -2.42 -6.14 2.40
CA LEU A 122 -3.77 -5.55 2.33
C LEU A 122 -4.64 -6.29 1.30
N HIS A 123 -4.08 -6.71 0.16
CA HIS A 123 -4.80 -7.51 -0.82
C HIS A 123 -5.21 -8.88 -0.24
N LYS A 124 -4.29 -9.57 0.46
CA LYS A 124 -4.60 -10.84 1.14
C LYS A 124 -5.67 -10.70 2.21
N ILE A 125 -5.67 -9.59 2.96
CA ILE A 125 -6.69 -9.31 3.99
C ILE A 125 -8.04 -8.94 3.36
N LEU A 126 -8.06 -7.93 2.50
CA LEU A 126 -9.30 -7.26 2.07
C LEU A 126 -9.97 -7.92 0.87
N ILE A 127 -9.18 -8.53 -0.02
CA ILE A 127 -9.67 -9.05 -1.32
C ILE A 127 -9.70 -10.57 -1.31
N VAL A 128 -8.57 -11.22 -1.04
CA VAL A 128 -8.48 -12.70 -1.01
C VAL A 128 -9.10 -13.27 0.27
N ARG A 129 -9.04 -12.51 1.38
CA ARG A 129 -9.53 -12.92 2.71
C ARG A 129 -8.84 -14.16 3.27
N GLU A 130 -7.57 -14.35 2.92
CA GLU A 130 -6.75 -15.50 3.32
C GLU A 130 -6.19 -15.34 4.74
N VAL A 131 -5.95 -14.10 5.16
CA VAL A 131 -5.32 -13.78 6.44
C VAL A 131 -6.12 -12.71 7.18
N SER A 132 -6.03 -12.72 8.50
CA SER A 132 -6.73 -11.76 9.36
C SER A 132 -6.03 -10.39 9.37
N SER A 133 -6.69 -9.39 9.97
CA SER A 133 -6.13 -8.03 10.09
C SER A 133 -4.77 -7.99 10.79
N GLU A 134 -4.49 -8.93 11.68
CA GLU A 134 -3.23 -9.06 12.43
C GLU A 134 -2.03 -9.28 11.51
N ALA A 135 -2.25 -9.83 10.30
CA ALA A 135 -1.19 -10.04 9.32
C ALA A 135 -0.50 -8.73 8.92
N ILE A 136 -1.18 -7.57 9.03
CA ILE A 136 -0.53 -6.28 8.76
C ILE A 136 0.59 -5.99 9.77
N LEU A 137 0.47 -6.46 11.01
CA LEU A 137 1.52 -6.29 12.02
C LEU A 137 2.69 -7.26 11.79
N GLN A 138 2.41 -8.45 11.25
CA GLN A 138 3.45 -9.39 10.87
C GLN A 138 4.27 -8.83 9.70
N ALA A 139 3.61 -8.27 8.69
CA ALA A 139 4.29 -7.60 7.58
C ALA A 139 5.23 -6.47 8.07
N LEU A 140 4.81 -5.67 9.04
CA LEU A 140 5.64 -4.60 9.61
C LEU A 140 6.81 -5.09 10.46
N ARG A 141 6.81 -6.35 10.87
CA ARG A 141 7.88 -6.99 11.65
C ARG A 141 8.77 -7.89 10.80
N ASP A 142 8.45 -8.03 9.52
CA ASP A 142 9.19 -8.89 8.62
C ASP A 142 10.55 -8.25 8.32
N GLU A 143 11.60 -8.82 8.91
CA GLU A 143 12.99 -8.38 8.74
C GLU A 143 13.51 -8.60 7.31
N THR A 144 12.80 -9.39 6.51
CA THR A 144 13.11 -9.59 5.08
C THR A 144 12.42 -8.57 4.18
N MET A 145 11.58 -7.70 4.75
CA MET A 145 10.96 -6.62 4.01
C MET A 145 12.03 -5.60 3.61
N ASN A 146 12.15 -5.30 2.30
CA ASN A 146 13.10 -4.29 1.81
C ASN A 146 12.95 -2.99 2.61
N ASP A 147 14.09 -2.44 3.02
CA ASP A 147 14.13 -1.15 3.72
C ASP A 147 13.37 -0.12 2.85
N PRO A 148 12.47 0.69 3.44
CA PRO A 148 11.83 1.79 2.74
C PRO A 148 12.77 2.62 1.87
N ARG A 149 14.03 2.77 2.30
CA ARG A 149 15.10 3.43 1.57
C ARG A 149 15.48 2.71 0.28
N ASP A 150 15.73 1.41 0.33
CA ASP A 150 16.16 0.62 -0.83
C ASP A 150 15.08 0.67 -1.93
N ARG A 151 13.81 0.62 -1.53
CA ARG A 151 12.67 0.80 -2.44
C ARG A 151 12.70 2.16 -3.14
N ILE A 152 13.05 3.23 -2.42
CA ILE A 152 13.18 4.58 -2.98
C ILE A 152 14.39 4.65 -3.93
N GLU A 153 15.51 4.02 -3.58
CA GLU A 153 16.70 3.98 -4.44
C GLU A 153 16.43 3.22 -5.76
N ILE A 154 15.69 2.11 -5.71
CA ILE A 154 15.20 1.41 -6.92
C ILE A 154 14.34 2.35 -7.78
N ALA A 155 13.45 3.13 -7.16
CA ALA A 155 12.58 4.08 -7.85
C ALA A 155 13.37 5.22 -8.53
N GLN A 156 14.47 5.67 -7.92
CA GLN A 156 15.27 6.80 -8.41
C GLN A 156 16.32 6.42 -9.47
N THR A 157 16.83 5.20 -9.42
CA THR A 157 17.87 4.70 -10.34
C THR A 157 17.32 4.27 -11.70
N HIS A 158 15.99 4.15 -11.83
CA HIS A 158 15.32 3.66 -13.03
C HIS A 158 14.16 4.60 -13.37
N ALA A 159 14.23 5.26 -14.54
CA ALA A 159 13.13 6.10 -15.02
C ALA A 159 11.99 5.20 -15.51
N PHE A 160 10.90 5.13 -14.74
CA PHE A 160 9.85 4.13 -14.94
C PHE A 160 8.55 4.66 -15.52
N TYR A 161 8.51 5.84 -16.16
CA TYR A 161 7.26 6.31 -16.73
C TYR A 161 6.79 5.42 -17.90
N LYS A 162 5.78 4.58 -17.63
CA LYS A 162 5.11 3.72 -18.62
C LYS A 162 3.64 4.12 -18.78
N PRO A 163 3.33 5.21 -19.50
CA PRO A 163 1.96 5.74 -19.60
C PRO A 163 0.95 4.82 -20.29
N SER A 164 1.42 3.88 -21.12
CA SER A 164 0.56 2.91 -21.82
C SER A 164 -0.26 2.00 -20.89
N LEU A 165 -0.01 2.06 -19.59
CA LEU A 165 -0.66 1.26 -18.56
C LEU A 165 -1.88 1.92 -17.91
N LEU A 166 -2.01 3.24 -18.04
CA LEU A 166 -3.14 3.99 -17.46
C LEU A 166 -4.40 3.90 -18.33
N GLY A 167 -4.37 3.12 -19.39
CA GLY A 167 -5.39 3.10 -20.45
C GLY A 167 -5.22 4.27 -21.41
N GLN A 168 -5.59 4.05 -22.67
CA GLN A 168 -5.92 5.12 -23.60
C GLN A 168 -7.37 5.57 -23.35
#